data_AF-A0A2V3ING9-F1
#
_entry.id   AF-A0A2V3ING9-F1
#
_cell.length_a   1.000
_cell.length_b   1.000
_cell.length_c   1.000
_cell.angle_alpha   90.00
_cell.angle_beta   90.00
_cell.angle_gamma   90.00
#
_symmetry.space_group_name_H-M   'P 1'
#
loop_
_entity.id
_entity.type
_entity.pdbx_description
1 polymer ?
#
loop_
_entity_poly.entity_id
_entity_poly.type
_entity_poly.pdbx_seq_one_letter_code
_entity_poly.pdbx_strand_id
1 'polypeptide(L)'
;MCMLPRSEPVAKKERHMENLRRIQFMKKSDYEGSTGPTLLDPDKAEYFGARMLAYLKNGALAMLMSIGHKLGLFEAMAKLQAVTSVELAQTAELHERYVREWVAAMYVGGILELEEKRNSKPQDNGYLLPRGHAAFLTWGRDPENVAVLTQYISILSSFEDRTMECFRSGKGISNSEV
;
A
#
# COMPACT_ATOMS: atom_id res chain seq x y z
N MET A 1 27.58 -35.19 2.87
CA MET A 1 26.91 -34.94 1.58
C MET A 1 25.58 -34.25 1.88
N CYS A 2 25.57 -32.91 1.92
CA CYS A 2 24.39 -32.12 2.31
C CYS A 2 23.88 -31.41 1.05
N MET A 3 22.70 -31.80 0.56
CA MET A 3 22.04 -31.15 -0.57
C MET A 3 21.40 -29.85 -0.09
N LEU A 4 21.79 -28.72 -0.69
CA LEU A 4 21.05 -27.46 -0.55
C LEU A 4 19.78 -27.50 -1.42
N PRO A 5 18.64 -26.94 -0.96
CA PRO A 5 17.41 -26.90 -1.75
C PRO A 5 17.54 -25.91 -2.93
N ARG A 6 16.94 -26.30 -4.07
CA ARG A 6 16.92 -25.57 -5.34
C ARG A 6 16.34 -24.16 -5.19
N SER A 7 17.01 -23.19 -5.81
CA SER A 7 16.60 -21.80 -5.97
C SER A 7 15.41 -21.67 -6.93
N GLU A 8 14.21 -21.39 -6.40
CA GLU A 8 13.01 -21.14 -7.20
C GLU A 8 12.17 -19.86 -6.91
N PRO A 9 12.65 -18.73 -6.32
CA PRO A 9 11.78 -17.52 -6.18
C PRO A 9 11.96 -16.43 -7.25
N VAL A 10 13.09 -16.37 -7.95
CA VAL A 10 13.44 -15.19 -8.79
C VAL A 10 12.63 -15.15 -10.09
N ALA A 11 12.51 -16.29 -10.79
CA ALA A 11 11.83 -16.38 -12.09
C ALA A 11 10.30 -16.18 -12.03
N LYS A 12 9.67 -16.35 -10.85
CA LYS A 12 8.22 -16.09 -10.66
C LYS A 12 7.97 -14.60 -10.41
N LYS A 13 8.86 -13.94 -9.66
CA LYS A 13 8.81 -12.51 -9.37
C LYS A 13 9.12 -11.67 -10.62
N GLU A 14 10.07 -12.09 -11.44
CA GLU A 14 10.37 -11.46 -12.74
C GLU A 14 9.20 -11.56 -13.72
N ARG A 15 8.57 -12.73 -13.85
CA ARG A 15 7.36 -12.89 -14.68
C ARG A 15 6.18 -12.03 -14.22
N HIS A 16 6.00 -11.87 -12.90
CA HIS A 16 4.95 -11.01 -12.36
C HIS A 16 5.25 -9.51 -12.64
N MET A 17 6.51 -9.09 -12.49
CA MET A 17 6.96 -7.73 -12.83
C MET A 17 6.89 -7.44 -14.34
N GLU A 18 7.22 -8.42 -15.18
CA GLU A 18 7.07 -8.35 -16.65
C GLU A 18 5.59 -8.19 -17.05
N ASN A 19 4.70 -8.93 -16.39
CA ASN A 19 3.26 -8.83 -16.60
C ASN A 19 2.70 -7.48 -16.13
N LEU A 20 3.20 -6.92 -15.02
CA LEU A 20 2.82 -5.59 -14.55
C LEU A 20 3.30 -4.48 -15.49
N ARG A 21 4.52 -4.61 -16.05
CA ARG A 21 5.02 -3.71 -17.09
C ARG A 21 4.18 -3.80 -18.36
N ARG A 22 3.76 -5.00 -18.77
CA ARG A 22 2.83 -5.18 -19.90
C ARG A 22 1.48 -4.50 -19.68
N ILE A 23 0.93 -4.57 -18.46
CA ILE A 23 -0.33 -3.87 -18.11
C ILE A 23 -0.15 -2.34 -18.14
N GLN A 24 1.00 -1.83 -17.70
CA GLN A 24 1.33 -0.39 -17.78
C GLN A 24 1.69 0.11 -19.19
N PHE A 25 1.95 -0.79 -20.15
CA PHE A 25 2.44 -0.45 -21.50
C PHE A 25 1.65 -1.16 -22.61
N MET A 26 0.35 -1.44 -22.43
CA MET A 26 -0.50 -1.84 -23.55
C MET A 26 -0.51 -0.73 -24.60
N LYS A 27 0.11 -0.98 -25.76
CA LYS A 27 0.19 -0.01 -26.85
C LYS A 27 -1.08 -0.08 -27.69
N LYS A 28 -1.50 1.09 -28.20
CA LYS A 28 -2.66 1.28 -29.09
C LYS A 28 -2.71 0.29 -30.28
N SER A 29 -1.57 -0.22 -30.73
CA SER A 29 -1.43 -1.18 -31.84
C SER A 29 -2.10 -2.55 -31.60
N ASP A 30 -2.32 -2.94 -30.35
CA ASP A 30 -2.88 -4.26 -30.03
C ASP A 30 -4.42 -4.29 -30.16
N TYR A 31 -5.05 -3.12 -30.41
CA TYR A 31 -6.50 -2.96 -30.52
C TYR A 31 -7.03 -2.93 -31.97
N GLU A 32 -6.17 -2.79 -32.99
CA GLU A 32 -6.60 -2.50 -34.37
C GLU A 32 -7.07 -3.73 -35.18
N GLY A 33 -7.35 -4.88 -34.55
CA GLY A 33 -7.56 -6.16 -35.24
C GLY A 33 -8.92 -6.85 -35.15
N SER A 34 -9.97 -6.28 -34.53
CA SER A 34 -11.24 -7.00 -34.31
C SER A 34 -12.46 -6.30 -34.92
N THR A 35 -13.04 -6.90 -35.96
CA THR A 35 -14.29 -6.47 -36.59
C THR A 35 -15.49 -7.25 -36.03
N GLY A 36 -16.19 -6.65 -35.04
CA GLY A 36 -17.46 -7.07 -34.44
C GLY A 36 -18.00 -5.98 -33.48
N PRO A 37 -19.31 -5.88 -33.17
CA PRO A 37 -20.00 -4.64 -32.76
C PRO A 37 -19.80 -4.20 -31.30
N THR A 38 -18.60 -4.41 -30.76
CA THR A 38 -18.12 -3.68 -29.59
C THR A 38 -16.62 -3.47 -29.78
N LEU A 39 -16.28 -2.59 -30.71
CA LEU A 39 -14.93 -2.06 -30.84
C LEU A 39 -14.51 -1.55 -29.46
N LEU A 40 -13.51 -2.21 -28.87
CA LEU A 40 -12.90 -1.77 -27.62
C LEU A 40 -12.39 -0.35 -27.84
N ASP A 41 -13.02 0.61 -27.15
CA ASP A 41 -12.61 2.00 -27.15
C ASP A 41 -11.30 2.12 -26.33
N PRO A 42 -10.15 2.36 -26.98
CA PRO A 42 -8.86 2.27 -26.31
C PRO A 42 -8.71 3.29 -25.18
N ASP A 43 -9.29 4.47 -25.34
CA ASP A 43 -9.21 5.56 -24.36
C ASP A 43 -10.04 5.20 -23.11
N LYS A 44 -11.23 4.58 -23.30
CA LYS A 44 -12.03 4.06 -22.19
C LYS A 44 -11.34 2.89 -21.48
N ALA A 45 -10.69 1.99 -22.23
CA ALA A 45 -9.98 0.85 -21.68
C ALA A 45 -8.76 1.31 -20.83
N GLU A 46 -7.98 2.27 -21.33
CA GLU A 46 -6.84 2.85 -20.63
C GLU A 46 -7.27 3.56 -19.34
N TYR A 47 -8.31 4.40 -19.42
CA TYR A 47 -8.87 5.07 -18.24
C TYR A 47 -9.34 4.06 -17.18
N PHE A 48 -10.02 2.99 -17.60
CA PHE A 48 -10.45 1.94 -16.69
C PHE A 48 -9.25 1.22 -16.05
N GLY A 49 -8.22 0.88 -16.83
CA GLY A 49 -6.99 0.26 -16.35
C GLY A 49 -6.27 1.12 -15.29
N ALA A 50 -6.14 2.43 -15.55
CA ALA A 50 -5.57 3.37 -14.60
C ALA A 50 -6.36 3.42 -13.28
N ARG A 51 -7.70 3.38 -13.37
CA ARG A 51 -8.56 3.33 -12.17
C ARG A 51 -8.38 2.04 -11.38
N MET A 52 -8.21 0.89 -12.04
CA MET A 52 -7.94 -0.38 -11.35
C MET A 52 -6.60 -0.36 -10.60
N LEU A 53 -5.55 0.21 -11.21
CA LEU A 53 -4.26 0.41 -10.56
C LEU A 53 -4.37 1.38 -9.37
N ALA A 54 -5.20 2.43 -9.49
CA ALA A 54 -5.46 3.35 -8.39
C ALA A 54 -6.12 2.65 -7.19
N TYR A 55 -7.08 1.75 -7.42
CA TYR A 55 -7.67 0.95 -6.34
C TYR A 55 -6.63 0.06 -5.64
N LEU A 56 -5.78 -0.62 -6.40
CA LEU A 56 -4.72 -1.45 -5.83
C LEU A 56 -3.74 -0.62 -4.98
N LYS A 57 -3.30 0.53 -5.52
CA LYS A 57 -2.42 1.47 -4.83
C LYS A 57 -3.04 1.94 -3.51
N ASN A 58 -4.30 2.38 -3.55
CA ASN A 58 -4.98 2.92 -2.37
C ASN A 58 -5.25 1.82 -1.33
N GLY A 59 -5.54 0.59 -1.74
CA GLY A 59 -5.67 -0.56 -0.84
C GLY A 59 -4.35 -0.89 -0.15
N ALA A 60 -3.24 -0.94 -0.89
CA ALA A 60 -1.91 -1.14 -0.33
C ALA A 60 -1.52 -0.01 0.64
N LEU A 61 -1.84 1.24 0.30
CA LEU A 61 -1.58 2.40 1.15
C LEU A 61 -2.36 2.32 2.46
N ALA A 62 -3.64 1.96 2.40
CA ALA A 62 -4.47 1.82 3.58
C ALA A 62 -4.00 0.67 4.50
N MET A 63 -3.50 -0.44 3.93
CA MET A 63 -2.83 -1.48 4.72
C MET A 63 -1.58 -0.95 5.43
N LEU A 64 -0.75 -0.13 4.77
CA LEU A 64 0.43 0.48 5.38
C LEU A 64 0.08 1.53 6.43
N MET A 65 -1.03 2.25 6.28
CA MET A 65 -1.59 3.14 7.31
C MET A 65 -1.99 2.34 8.56
N SER A 66 -2.64 1.18 8.39
CA SER A 66 -2.96 0.27 9.50
C SER A 66 -1.71 -0.18 10.25
N ILE A 67 -0.65 -0.54 9.52
CA ILE A 67 0.66 -0.88 10.11
C ILE A 67 1.24 0.30 10.88
N GLY A 68 1.27 1.49 10.27
CA GLY A 68 1.80 2.70 10.89
C GLY A 68 1.06 3.09 12.19
N HIS A 69 -0.26 2.93 12.19
CA HIS A 69 -1.08 3.13 13.38
C HIS A 69 -0.76 2.12 14.49
N LYS A 70 -0.74 0.82 14.16
CA LYS A 70 -0.45 -0.24 15.14
C LYS A 70 0.95 -0.16 15.73
N LEU A 71 1.92 0.31 14.95
CA LEU A 71 3.30 0.53 15.39
C LEU A 71 3.53 1.89 16.05
N GLY A 72 2.51 2.75 16.14
CA GLY A 72 2.65 4.09 16.73
C GLY A 72 3.51 5.07 15.92
N LEU A 73 3.77 4.79 14.63
CA LEU A 73 4.62 5.64 13.79
C LEU A 73 4.02 7.03 13.57
N PHE A 74 2.69 7.11 13.38
CA PHE A 74 2.02 8.41 13.24
C PHE A 74 2.09 9.25 14.52
N GLU A 75 2.02 8.61 15.70
CA GLU A 75 2.19 9.29 16.98
C GLU A 75 3.61 9.85 17.16
N ALA A 76 4.60 9.04 16.82
CA ALA A 76 6.00 9.45 16.89
C ALA A 76 6.24 10.66 15.96
N MET A 77 5.76 10.59 14.71
CA MET A 77 5.91 11.68 13.75
C MET A 77 5.13 12.94 14.14
N ALA A 78 3.93 12.83 14.72
CA ALA A 78 3.13 13.99 15.12
C ALA A 78 3.73 14.78 16.30
N LYS A 79 4.55 14.13 17.12
CA LYS A 79 5.26 14.76 18.25
C LYS A 79 6.59 15.40 17.82
N LEU A 80 7.12 15.01 16.67
CA LEU A 80 8.41 15.45 16.16
C LEU A 80 8.21 16.46 15.02
N GLN A 81 9.29 17.17 14.68
CA GLN A 81 9.35 17.93 13.43
C GLN A 81 9.65 16.97 12.26
N ALA A 82 10.14 17.45 11.11
CA ALA A 82 10.57 16.54 10.06
C ALA A 82 11.65 15.59 10.59
N VAL A 83 11.45 14.28 10.40
CA VAL A 83 12.32 13.22 10.93
C VAL A 83 12.90 12.36 9.82
N THR A 84 14.16 11.98 9.96
CA THR A 84 14.76 10.95 9.12
C THR A 84 14.22 9.56 9.47
N SER A 85 14.39 8.58 8.56
CA SER A 85 14.03 7.19 8.86
C SER A 85 14.80 6.62 10.06
N VAL A 86 16.04 7.06 10.26
CA VAL A 86 16.90 6.64 11.37
C VAL A 86 16.36 7.15 12.70
N GLU A 87 16.06 8.45 12.80
CA GLU A 87 15.51 9.07 14.02
C GLU A 87 14.14 8.49 14.37
N LEU A 88 13.28 8.29 13.37
CA LEU A 88 11.96 7.69 13.59
C LEU A 88 12.08 6.23 14.05
N ALA A 89 12.99 5.45 13.46
CA ALA A 89 13.23 4.07 13.87
C ALA A 89 13.77 3.95 15.30
N GLN A 90 14.68 4.84 15.69
CA GLN A 90 15.18 4.91 17.06
C GLN A 90 14.07 5.29 18.04
N THR A 91 13.24 6.28 17.70
CA THR A 91 12.14 6.74 18.56
C THR A 91 11.07 5.68 18.73
N ALA A 92 10.74 4.94 17.67
CA ALA A 92 9.72 3.91 17.68
C ALA A 92 10.25 2.53 18.13
N GLU A 93 11.55 2.40 18.40
CA GLU A 93 12.22 1.12 18.72
C GLU A 93 12.00 0.05 17.63
N LEU A 94 12.06 0.48 16.36
CA LEU A 94 11.85 -0.36 15.18
C LEU A 94 13.12 -0.49 14.35
N HIS A 95 13.15 -1.54 13.52
CA HIS A 95 14.28 -1.75 12.63
C HIS A 95 14.24 -0.76 11.46
N GLU A 96 15.29 0.07 11.35
CA GLU A 96 15.36 1.20 10.41
C GLU A 96 15.04 0.82 8.96
N ARG A 97 15.54 -0.32 8.48
CA ARG A 97 15.22 -0.82 7.13
C ARG A 97 13.72 -0.82 6.84
N TYR A 98 12.88 -1.29 7.76
CA TYR A 98 11.43 -1.38 7.53
C TYR A 98 10.75 -0.02 7.68
N VAL A 99 11.23 0.80 8.62
CA VAL A 99 10.74 2.18 8.78
C VAL A 99 11.02 3.00 7.53
N ARG A 100 12.21 2.86 6.92
CA ARG A 100 12.56 3.56 5.68
C ARG A 100 11.64 3.20 4.52
N GLU A 101 11.36 1.92 4.31
CA GLU A 101 10.42 1.50 3.25
C GLU A 101 9.00 2.02 3.53
N TRP A 102 8.56 1.98 4.79
CA TRP A 102 7.26 2.50 5.18
C TRP A 102 7.15 4.01 4.94
N VAL A 103 8.15 4.80 5.37
CA VAL A 103 8.20 6.25 5.16
C VAL A 103 8.20 6.60 3.68
N ALA A 104 9.01 5.90 2.86
CA ALA A 104 9.03 6.10 1.42
C ALA A 104 7.65 5.86 0.78
N ALA A 105 6.95 4.81 1.20
CA ALA A 105 5.60 4.52 0.72
C ALA A 105 4.57 5.57 1.17
N MET A 106 4.65 6.06 2.41
CA MET A 106 3.76 7.12 2.91
C MET A 106 4.01 8.46 2.20
N TYR A 107 5.27 8.78 1.87
CA TYR A 107 5.62 9.96 1.07
C TYR A 107 5.08 9.86 -0.36
N VAL A 108 5.37 8.77 -1.08
CA VAL A 108 4.84 8.54 -2.44
C VAL A 108 3.31 8.47 -2.45
N GLY A 109 2.71 8.00 -1.37
CA GLY A 109 1.27 7.97 -1.15
C GLY A 109 0.63 9.34 -0.86
N GLY A 110 1.43 10.40 -0.67
CA GLY A 110 0.95 11.74 -0.36
C GLY A 110 0.49 11.95 1.09
N ILE A 111 0.87 11.05 2.00
CA ILE A 111 0.55 11.16 3.43
C ILE A 111 1.62 11.97 4.17
N LEU A 112 2.89 11.81 3.78
CA LEU A 112 4.01 12.57 4.31
C LEU A 112 4.50 13.58 3.29
N GLU A 113 5.15 14.63 3.79
CA GLU A 113 5.87 15.61 2.99
C GLU A 113 7.38 15.45 3.21
N LEU A 114 8.17 15.82 2.21
CA LEU A 114 9.63 15.82 2.29
C LEU A 114 10.12 17.22 2.65
N GLU A 115 10.92 17.32 3.71
CA GLU A 115 11.67 18.52 4.04
C GLU A 115 13.13 18.32 3.61
N GLU A 116 13.46 18.90 2.45
CA GLU A 116 14.81 18.87 1.91
C GLU A 116 15.72 19.85 2.65
N LYS A 117 16.80 19.34 3.21
CA LYS A 117 17.85 20.19 3.78
C LYS A 117 18.83 20.58 2.67
N ARG A 118 19.05 21.88 2.52
CA ARG A 118 19.98 22.42 1.51
C ARG A 118 21.37 21.83 1.73
N ASN A 119 21.98 21.29 0.66
CA ASN A 119 23.31 20.67 0.67
C ASN A 119 23.42 19.36 1.50
N SER A 120 22.32 18.69 1.79
CA SER A 120 22.32 17.39 2.47
C SER A 120 22.24 16.22 1.47
N LYS A 121 22.66 15.03 1.89
CA LYS A 121 22.50 13.84 1.05
C LYS A 121 21.02 13.42 1.07
N PRO A 122 20.49 12.76 0.04
CA PRO A 122 19.09 12.33 0.02
C PRO A 122 18.66 11.48 1.23
N GLN A 123 19.60 10.71 1.81
CA GLN A 123 19.36 9.93 3.03
C GLN A 123 19.14 10.77 4.29
N ASP A 124 19.51 12.05 4.28
CA ASP A 124 19.40 12.97 5.42
C ASP A 124 18.12 13.83 5.34
N ASN A 125 17.29 13.63 4.30
CA ASN A 125 16.04 14.35 4.16
C ASN A 125 15.08 13.98 5.29
N GLY A 126 14.42 15.00 5.84
CA GLY A 126 13.39 14.83 6.85
C GLY A 126 12.05 14.52 6.19
N TYR A 127 11.26 13.67 6.82
CA TYR A 127 9.87 13.42 6.47
C TYR A 127 8.97 14.02 7.54
N LEU A 128 8.00 14.80 7.11
CA LEU A 128 7.05 15.48 7.96
C LEU A 128 5.67 14.84 7.81
N LEU A 129 4.97 14.67 8.92
CA LEU A 129 3.53 14.43 8.91
C LEU A 129 2.82 15.79 9.07
N PRO A 130 2.20 16.34 8.00
CA PRO A 130 1.53 17.63 8.09
C PRO A 130 0.45 17.62 9.17
N ARG A 131 0.28 18.74 9.88
CA ARG A 131 -0.72 18.85 10.96
C ARG A 131 -2.15 18.53 10.49
N GLY A 132 -2.50 18.91 9.27
CA GLY A 132 -3.78 18.58 8.66
C GLY A 132 -3.98 17.08 8.46
N HIS A 133 -2.91 16.33 8.13
CA HIS A 133 -2.97 14.88 7.98
C HIS A 133 -2.98 14.19 9.35
N ALA A 134 -2.15 14.66 10.29
CA ALA A 134 -2.07 14.12 11.65
C ALA A 134 -3.44 14.09 12.35
N ALA A 135 -4.28 15.10 12.10
CA ALA A 135 -5.64 15.17 12.66
C ALA A 135 -6.51 13.94 12.39
N PHE A 136 -6.22 13.18 11.32
CA PHE A 136 -6.96 11.97 10.94
C PHE A 136 -6.22 10.67 11.25
N LEU A 137 -4.99 10.74 11.76
CA LEU A 137 -4.09 9.59 11.84
C LEU A 137 -3.58 9.29 13.26
N THR A 138 -3.78 10.20 14.21
CA THR A 138 -3.30 10.08 15.59
C THR A 138 -4.42 9.82 16.61
N TRP A 139 -4.09 9.14 17.70
CA TRP A 139 -4.91 8.87 18.88
C TRP A 139 -5.40 10.16 19.54
N GLY A 140 -6.50 10.05 20.30
CA GLY A 140 -7.13 11.20 20.98
C GLY A 140 -7.89 12.13 20.05
N ARG A 141 -8.06 11.74 18.78
CA ARG A 141 -8.89 12.41 17.76
C ARG A 141 -10.16 11.62 17.45
N ASP A 142 -10.60 10.71 18.32
CA ASP A 142 -11.85 9.97 18.06
C ASP A 142 -13.05 10.93 18.10
N PRO A 143 -13.93 10.92 17.07
CA PRO A 143 -14.13 9.89 16.03
C PRO A 143 -13.42 10.15 14.68
N GLU A 144 -12.60 11.18 14.55
CA GLU A 144 -11.92 11.59 13.31
C GLU A 144 -10.68 10.76 12.94
N ASN A 145 -10.20 9.86 13.80
CA ASN A 145 -9.03 9.02 13.51
C ASN A 145 -9.36 7.90 12.51
N VAL A 146 -9.23 8.22 11.22
CA VAL A 146 -9.43 7.29 10.11
C VAL A 146 -8.36 6.19 10.07
N ALA A 147 -7.17 6.38 10.67
CA ALA A 147 -6.16 5.32 10.71
C ALA A 147 -6.65 4.06 11.46
N VAL A 148 -7.52 4.22 12.47
CA VAL A 148 -8.18 3.08 13.13
C VAL A 148 -9.03 2.28 12.14
N LEU A 149 -9.78 2.97 11.28
CA LEU A 149 -10.66 2.34 10.28
C LEU A 149 -9.87 1.53 9.25
N THR A 150 -8.63 1.89 8.95
CA THR A 150 -7.80 1.13 8.00
C THR A 150 -7.49 -0.29 8.48
N GLN A 151 -7.61 -0.57 9.78
CA GLN A 151 -7.44 -1.92 10.33
C GLN A 151 -8.52 -2.90 9.85
N TYR A 152 -9.70 -2.40 9.44
CA TYR A 152 -10.75 -3.23 8.86
C TYR A 152 -10.27 -3.96 7.60
N ILE A 153 -9.29 -3.45 6.87
CA ILE A 153 -8.75 -4.12 5.68
C ILE A 153 -8.14 -5.48 6.04
N SER A 154 -7.36 -5.54 7.13
CA SER A 154 -6.78 -6.80 7.60
C SER A 154 -7.87 -7.78 8.06
N ILE A 155 -8.90 -7.27 8.73
CA ILE A 155 -10.04 -8.07 9.19
C ILE A 155 -10.79 -8.64 7.98
N LEU A 156 -11.20 -7.79 7.04
CA LEU A 156 -11.92 -8.21 5.83
C LEU A 156 -11.12 -9.22 5.01
N SER A 157 -9.80 -9.02 4.88
CA SER A 157 -8.92 -9.98 4.21
C SER A 157 -8.90 -11.34 4.90
N SER A 158 -8.96 -11.39 6.24
CA SER A 158 -9.03 -12.68 6.96
C SER A 158 -10.33 -13.46 6.72
N PHE A 159 -11.39 -12.79 6.28
CA PHE A 159 -12.68 -13.43 5.95
C PHE A 159 -12.83 -13.80 4.48
N GLU A 160 -11.86 -13.49 3.62
CA GLU A 160 -11.98 -13.63 2.16
C GLU A 160 -12.34 -15.07 1.75
N ASP A 161 -11.55 -16.05 2.21
CA ASP A 161 -11.76 -17.47 1.87
C ASP A 161 -13.11 -18.01 2.35
N ARG A 162 -13.52 -17.65 3.56
CA ARG A 162 -14.82 -18.06 4.13
C ARG A 162 -15.98 -17.42 3.39
N THR A 163 -15.82 -16.15 3.03
CA THR A 163 -16.80 -15.41 2.24
C THR A 163 -16.96 -16.08 0.88
N MET A 164 -15.86 -16.47 0.22
CA MET A 164 -15.91 -17.23 -1.04
C MET A 164 -16.70 -18.54 -0.89
N GLU A 165 -16.55 -19.26 0.22
CA GLU A 165 -17.30 -20.48 0.47
C GLU A 165 -18.81 -20.22 0.70
N CYS A 166 -19.15 -19.11 1.36
CA CYS A 166 -20.54 -18.68 1.51
C CYS A 166 -21.16 -18.35 0.14
N PHE A 167 -20.42 -17.69 -0.75
CA PHE A 167 -20.88 -17.42 -2.12
C PHE A 167 -21.13 -18.71 -2.92
N ARG A 168 -20.34 -19.77 -2.72
CA ARG A 168 -20.53 -21.06 -3.40
C ARG A 168 -21.65 -21.90 -2.80
N SER A 169 -21.73 -21.94 -1.47
CA SER A 169 -22.61 -22.85 -0.73
C SER A 169 -23.97 -22.25 -0.39
N GLY A 170 -24.10 -20.92 -0.45
CA GLY A 170 -25.30 -20.18 0.00
C GLY A 170 -25.50 -20.17 1.52
N LYS A 171 -24.59 -20.79 2.29
CA LYS A 171 -24.64 -20.81 3.75
C LYS A 171 -24.03 -19.51 4.28
N GLY A 172 -24.66 -18.90 5.29
CA GLY A 172 -24.11 -17.71 5.95
C GLY A 172 -22.96 -18.04 6.89
N ILE A 173 -22.27 -16.99 7.38
CA ILE A 173 -21.28 -17.11 8.47
C ILE A 173 -22.05 -17.13 9.80
N SER A 174 -21.79 -18.12 10.65
CA SER A 174 -22.44 -18.18 11.97
C SER A 174 -21.91 -17.08 12.90
N ASN A 175 -22.79 -16.45 13.69
CA ASN A 175 -22.42 -15.42 14.68
C ASN A 175 -21.44 -15.93 15.76
N SER A 176 -21.34 -17.24 15.97
CA SER A 176 -20.39 -17.84 16.91
C SER A 176 -18.96 -17.96 16.38
N GLU A 177 -18.74 -17.61 15.12
CA GLU A 177 -17.47 -17.81 14.39
C GLU A 177 -16.87 -16.49 13.87
N VAL A 178 -17.38 -15.36 14.37
CA VAL A 178 -16.94 -13.97 14.13
C VAL A 178 -16.39 -13.43 15.43
#